data_AF-A0A0N0AJ41-F1
#
_entry.id   AF-A0A0N0AJ41-F1
#
_cell.length_a   1.000
_cell.length_b   1.000
_cell.length_c   1.000
_cell.angle_alpha   90.00
_cell.angle_beta   90.00
_cell.angle_gamma   90.00
#
_symmetry.space_group_name_H-M   'P 1'
#
loop_
_entity.id
_entity.type
_entity.pdbx_description
1 polymer ?
#
loop_
_entity_poly.entity_id
_entity_poly.type
_entity_poly.pdbx_seq_one_letter_code
_entity_poly.pdbx_strand_id
1 'polypeptide(L)'
;MSPRTPESALPALGALLDRSLVQIADAAHTFDHQTVTAVADVWDNNTFPLFRAATGRSARQRERRARAALEWMARLSPQRRAWMVEQTAIAGYRIDTHLSGTGRRAEARVPPRQGGGRLDEPPQKGELTGSTLGAATFLLRAMVLIRSVGHSQEAARVPLAAYCRALRGAGQDILSAGARPRRQRETAFRSLIAAWLRRGGPDLVRHWNRLLVNVPDARELAREVRDDLSET
;
A
#
# COMPACT_ATOMS: atom_id res chain seq x y z
N MET A 1 18.51 26.97 -0.47
CA MET A 1 18.70 25.61 -1.00
C MET A 1 18.56 24.64 0.16
N SER A 2 17.36 24.11 0.39
CA SER A 2 17.09 23.26 1.56
C SER A 2 17.87 21.93 1.45
N PRO A 3 18.39 21.40 2.56
CA PRO A 3 19.13 20.14 2.55
C PRO A 3 18.19 19.03 2.07
N ARG A 4 18.59 18.35 0.99
CA ARG A 4 17.90 17.15 0.50
C ARG A 4 17.91 16.12 1.62
N THR A 5 16.73 15.73 2.07
CA THR A 5 16.54 14.60 2.98
C THR A 5 17.27 13.38 2.40
N PRO A 6 18.05 12.62 3.20
CA PRO A 6 18.64 11.38 2.72
C PRO A 6 17.52 10.52 2.13
N GLU A 7 17.72 10.06 0.89
CA GLU A 7 16.76 9.29 0.09
C GLU A 7 16.27 8.08 0.92
N SER A 8 15.08 8.25 1.52
CA SER A 8 14.50 7.33 2.48
C SER A 8 13.49 6.47 1.73
N ALA A 9 13.73 5.17 1.73
CA ALA A 9 12.98 4.21 0.93
C ALA A 9 11.55 4.05 1.46
N LEU A 10 11.35 4.23 2.77
CA LEU A 10 10.04 4.07 3.39
C LEU A 10 9.03 5.17 2.99
N PRO A 11 9.33 6.48 3.12
CA PRO A 11 8.51 7.54 2.55
C PRO A 11 8.31 7.41 1.05
N ALA A 12 9.33 7.02 0.28
CA ALA A 12 9.19 6.80 -1.15
C ALA A 12 8.19 5.69 -1.50
N LEU A 13 8.19 4.58 -0.74
CA LEU A 13 7.22 3.49 -0.90
C LEU A 13 5.80 3.92 -0.54
N GLY A 14 5.62 4.72 0.53
CA GLY A 14 4.32 5.29 0.88
C GLY A 14 3.82 6.27 -0.19
N ALA A 15 4.69 7.17 -0.65
CA ALA A 15 4.36 8.14 -1.69
C ALA A 15 4.01 7.48 -3.03
N LEU A 16 4.66 6.35 -3.37
CA LEU A 16 4.30 5.57 -4.55
C LEU A 16 2.85 5.07 -4.48
N LEU A 17 2.36 4.66 -3.29
CA LEU A 17 0.96 4.26 -3.12
C LEU A 17 0.02 5.45 -3.34
N ASP A 18 0.33 6.59 -2.75
CA ASP A 18 -0.50 7.79 -2.89
C ASP A 18 -0.56 8.28 -4.35
N ARG A 19 0.57 8.25 -5.06
CA ARG A 19 0.61 8.56 -6.50
C ARG A 19 -0.16 7.55 -7.34
N SER A 20 -0.09 6.27 -6.99
CA SER A 20 -0.86 5.22 -7.67
C SER A 20 -2.37 5.45 -7.55
N LEU A 21 -2.83 5.85 -6.35
CA LEU A 21 -4.24 6.13 -6.10
C LEU A 21 -4.73 7.39 -6.82
N VAL A 22 -3.88 8.42 -6.94
CA VAL A 22 -4.18 9.59 -7.79
C VAL A 22 -4.31 9.17 -9.24
N GLN A 23 -3.36 8.40 -9.77
CA GLN A 23 -3.40 7.93 -11.16
C GLN A 23 -4.62 7.04 -11.45
N ILE A 24 -5.01 6.17 -10.51
CA ILE A 24 -6.24 5.37 -10.62
C ILE A 24 -7.47 6.27 -10.67
N ALA A 25 -7.53 7.31 -9.83
CA ALA A 25 -8.66 8.24 -9.83
C ALA A 25 -8.76 9.02 -11.16
N ASP A 26 -7.64 9.55 -11.66
CA ASP A 26 -7.58 10.28 -12.92
C ASP A 26 -8.00 9.38 -14.10
N ALA A 27 -7.48 8.15 -14.16
CA ALA A 27 -7.83 7.17 -15.18
C ALA A 27 -9.30 6.73 -15.09
N ALA A 28 -9.86 6.62 -13.89
CA ALA A 28 -11.27 6.31 -13.69
C ALA A 28 -12.18 7.42 -14.25
N HIS A 29 -11.77 8.69 -14.15
CA HIS A 29 -12.51 9.82 -14.72
C HIS A 29 -12.51 9.83 -16.25
N THR A 30 -11.49 9.25 -16.88
CA THR A 30 -11.39 9.13 -18.35
C THR A 30 -11.78 7.74 -18.88
N PHE A 31 -12.35 6.89 -18.03
CA PHE A 31 -12.71 5.49 -18.35
C PHE A 31 -11.54 4.65 -18.89
N ASP A 32 -10.29 4.98 -18.51
CA ASP A 32 -9.11 4.21 -18.85
C ASP A 32 -8.95 3.02 -17.89
N HIS A 33 -9.74 1.98 -18.14
CA HIS A 33 -9.73 0.75 -17.35
C HIS A 33 -8.40 0.01 -17.43
N GLN A 34 -7.63 0.18 -18.51
CA GLN A 34 -6.32 -0.45 -18.67
C GLN A 34 -5.31 0.15 -17.68
N THR A 35 -5.26 1.48 -17.57
CA THR A 35 -4.40 2.15 -16.59
C THR A 35 -4.85 1.82 -15.16
N VAL A 36 -6.15 1.84 -14.88
CA VAL A 36 -6.66 1.44 -13.55
C VAL A 36 -6.20 0.03 -13.18
N THR A 37 -6.34 -0.93 -14.10
CA THR A 37 -5.95 -2.32 -13.90
C THR A 37 -4.45 -2.46 -13.70
N ALA A 38 -3.63 -1.84 -14.56
CA ALA A 38 -2.18 -1.93 -14.51
C ALA A 38 -1.61 -1.33 -13.21
N VAL A 39 -2.12 -0.18 -12.78
CA VAL A 39 -1.65 0.49 -11.56
C VAL A 39 -2.11 -0.26 -10.30
N ALA A 40 -3.36 -0.75 -10.26
CA ALA A 40 -3.86 -1.54 -9.13
C ALA A 40 -3.13 -2.88 -9.00
N ASP A 41 -2.76 -3.52 -10.11
CA ASP A 41 -1.97 -4.77 -10.14
C ASP A 41 -0.61 -4.62 -9.47
N VAL A 42 0.01 -3.43 -9.55
CA VAL A 42 1.26 -3.18 -8.82
C VAL A 42 1.08 -3.40 -7.31
N TRP A 43 -0.10 -3.20 -6.75
CA TRP A 43 -0.31 -3.23 -5.30
C TRP A 43 -0.89 -4.54 -4.75
N ASP A 44 -1.34 -5.47 -5.59
CA ASP A 44 -1.95 -6.71 -5.11
C ASP A 44 -1.00 -7.53 -4.23
N ASN A 45 0.21 -7.80 -4.68
CA ASN A 45 1.22 -8.54 -3.93
C ASN A 45 2.15 -7.63 -3.11
N ASN A 46 2.03 -6.31 -3.29
CA ASN A 46 2.90 -5.30 -2.66
C ASN A 46 2.30 -4.60 -1.46
N THR A 47 1.00 -4.79 -1.22
CA THR A 47 0.34 -4.26 -0.02
C THR A 47 1.02 -4.79 1.26
N PHE A 48 1.21 -6.10 1.41
CA PHE A 48 1.83 -6.65 2.61
C PHE A 48 3.28 -6.17 2.85
N PRO A 49 4.18 -6.16 1.84
CA PRO A 49 5.50 -5.53 1.95
C PRO A 49 5.48 -4.10 2.51
N LEU A 50 4.57 -3.23 2.06
CA LEU A 50 4.41 -1.87 2.58
C LEU A 50 4.09 -1.88 4.09
N PHE A 51 3.09 -2.64 4.52
CA PHE A 51 2.74 -2.70 5.94
C PHE A 51 3.86 -3.30 6.80
N ARG A 52 4.57 -4.32 6.32
CA ARG A 52 5.75 -4.89 7.01
C ARG A 52 6.88 -3.86 7.12
N ALA A 53 7.07 -3.02 6.10
CA ALA A 53 8.03 -1.92 6.15
C ALA A 53 7.61 -0.87 7.17
N ALA A 54 6.36 -0.39 7.13
CA ALA A 54 5.83 0.62 8.05
C ALA A 54 5.92 0.20 9.52
N THR A 55 5.76 -1.09 9.80
CA THR A 55 5.66 -1.62 11.18
C THR A 55 6.96 -2.21 11.74
N GLY A 56 8.08 -2.05 11.03
CA GLY A 56 9.39 -2.47 11.51
C GLY A 56 9.73 -1.95 12.91
N ARG A 57 10.48 -2.75 13.68
CA ARG A 57 10.81 -2.51 15.09
C ARG A 57 11.76 -1.33 15.30
N SER A 58 12.51 -0.96 14.27
CA SER A 58 13.44 0.18 14.28
C SER A 58 13.44 0.88 12.92
N ALA A 59 13.84 2.16 12.89
CA ALA A 59 13.96 2.93 11.65
C ALA A 59 14.79 2.18 10.59
N ARG A 60 15.95 1.63 10.98
CA ARG A 60 16.80 0.83 10.10
C ARG A 60 16.10 -0.41 9.53
N GLN A 61 15.26 -1.08 10.32
CA GLN A 61 14.50 -2.24 9.83
C GLN A 61 13.41 -1.81 8.84
N ARG A 62 12.73 -0.68 9.10
CA ARG A 62 11.70 -0.14 8.20
C ARG A 62 12.30 0.24 6.84
N GLU A 63 13.41 0.96 6.85
CA GLU A 63 14.16 1.34 5.64
C GLU A 63 14.60 0.12 4.83
N ARG A 64 15.22 -0.87 5.48
CA ARG A 64 15.66 -2.10 4.80
C ARG A 64 14.51 -2.86 4.16
N ARG A 65 13.36 -2.96 4.85
CA ARG A 65 12.17 -3.63 4.31
C ARG A 65 11.55 -2.85 3.16
N ALA A 66 11.47 -1.51 3.27
CA ALA A 66 10.97 -0.66 2.20
C ALA A 66 11.85 -0.77 0.95
N ARG A 67 13.18 -0.75 1.11
CA ARG A 67 14.12 -0.97 0.01
C ARG A 67 13.93 -2.34 -0.64
N ALA A 68 13.86 -3.40 0.17
CA ALA A 68 13.62 -4.75 -0.36
C ALA A 68 12.28 -4.86 -1.11
N ALA A 69 11.23 -4.16 -0.65
CA ALA A 69 9.95 -4.10 -1.36
C ALA A 69 10.09 -3.36 -2.70
N LEU A 70 10.69 -2.17 -2.72
CA LEU A 70 10.92 -1.41 -3.95
C LEU A 70 11.79 -2.17 -4.95
N GLU A 71 12.85 -2.82 -4.49
CA GLU A 71 13.72 -3.66 -5.34
C GLU A 71 12.97 -4.86 -5.92
N TRP A 72 12.13 -5.52 -5.11
CA TRP A 72 11.31 -6.63 -5.58
C TRP A 72 10.30 -6.16 -6.63
N MET A 73 9.56 -5.07 -6.35
CA MET A 73 8.61 -4.46 -7.27
C MET A 73 9.24 -4.09 -8.61
N ALA A 74 10.41 -3.43 -8.58
CA ALA A 74 11.10 -2.97 -9.78
C ALA A 74 11.71 -4.11 -10.62
N ARG A 75 11.93 -5.29 -10.02
CA ARG A 75 12.45 -6.46 -10.74
C ARG A 75 11.39 -7.19 -11.57
N LEU A 76 10.11 -6.96 -11.31
CA LEU A 76 9.02 -7.69 -11.97
C LEU A 76 8.87 -7.31 -13.46
N SER A 77 9.14 -6.06 -13.83
CA SER A 77 9.32 -5.68 -15.25
C SER A 77 10.07 -4.36 -15.42
N PRO A 78 10.79 -4.15 -16.54
CA PRO A 78 11.44 -2.87 -16.84
C PRO A 78 10.45 -1.70 -16.95
N GLN A 79 9.27 -1.93 -17.51
CA GLN A 79 8.21 -0.92 -17.60
C GLN A 79 7.70 -0.50 -16.22
N ARG A 80 7.47 -1.47 -15.32
CA ARG A 80 7.08 -1.18 -13.93
C ARG A 80 8.16 -0.39 -13.21
N ARG A 81 9.44 -0.74 -13.40
CA ARG A 81 10.57 0.02 -12.85
C ARG A 81 10.58 1.46 -13.33
N ALA A 82 10.46 1.69 -14.64
CA ALA A 82 10.45 3.03 -15.22
C ALA A 82 9.30 3.86 -14.65
N TRP A 83 8.10 3.29 -14.62
CA TRP A 83 6.92 3.90 -14.02
C TRP A 83 7.12 4.23 -12.54
N MET A 84 7.69 3.32 -11.74
CA MET A 84 7.96 3.58 -10.32
C MET A 84 8.93 4.75 -10.12
N VAL A 85 9.99 4.83 -10.93
CA VAL A 85 10.97 5.93 -10.87
C VAL A 85 10.30 7.25 -11.21
N GLU A 86 9.49 7.28 -12.26
CA GLU A 86 8.74 8.48 -12.65
C GLU A 86 7.76 8.92 -11.56
N GLN A 87 6.92 8.02 -11.05
CA GLN A 87 5.91 8.36 -10.04
C GLN A 87 6.53 8.80 -8.71
N THR A 88 7.62 8.17 -8.28
CA THR A 88 8.33 8.61 -7.07
C THR A 88 9.04 9.94 -7.27
N ALA A 89 9.59 10.22 -8.46
CA ALA A 89 10.20 11.50 -8.79
C ALA A 89 9.17 12.65 -8.76
N ILE A 90 7.95 12.43 -9.27
CA ILE A 90 6.83 13.38 -9.15
C ILE A 90 6.53 13.69 -7.68
N ALA A 91 6.65 12.70 -6.79
CA ALA A 91 6.48 12.88 -5.36
C ALA A 91 7.73 13.42 -4.63
N GLY A 92 8.79 13.78 -5.35
CA GLY A 92 10.03 14.34 -4.79
C GLY A 92 11.04 13.30 -4.27
N TYR A 93 10.87 12.02 -4.62
CA TYR A 93 11.74 10.93 -4.20
C TYR A 93 12.55 10.35 -5.36
N ARG A 94 13.81 10.03 -5.11
CA ARG A 94 14.69 9.36 -6.07
C ARG A 94 14.95 7.93 -5.62
N ILE A 95 14.26 6.97 -6.24
CA ILE A 95 14.45 5.55 -5.93
C ILE A 95 15.46 4.86 -6.87
N ASP A 96 15.86 5.52 -7.97
CA ASP A 96 16.83 5.01 -8.93
C ASP A 96 18.17 4.63 -8.28
N THR A 97 18.57 5.38 -7.25
CA THR A 97 19.76 5.11 -6.42
C THR A 97 19.62 3.85 -5.58
N HIS A 98 18.42 3.54 -5.10
CA HIS A 98 18.11 2.32 -4.35
C HIS A 98 18.00 1.08 -5.25
N LEU A 99 17.52 1.26 -6.48
CA LEU A 99 17.28 0.18 -7.44
C LEU A 99 18.52 -0.16 -8.29
N SER A 100 19.51 0.72 -8.31
CA SER A 100 20.81 0.50 -8.95
C SER A 100 21.68 -0.27 -7.97
N GLY A 101 22.11 -1.49 -8.32
CA GLY A 101 22.82 -2.44 -7.45
C GLY A 101 24.11 -1.98 -6.77
N THR A 102 24.45 -0.70 -6.81
CA THR A 102 25.45 -0.02 -5.97
C THR A 102 25.20 -0.22 -4.46
N GLY A 103 23.95 -0.32 -4.02
CA GLY A 103 23.60 -0.69 -2.64
C GLY A 103 24.08 -2.09 -2.21
N ARG A 104 24.21 -3.03 -3.15
CA ARG A 104 24.76 -4.38 -2.87
C ARG A 104 26.25 -4.37 -2.56
N ARG A 105 27.02 -3.40 -3.08
CA ARG A 105 28.47 -3.28 -2.83
C ARG A 105 28.78 -2.74 -1.42
N ALA A 106 27.91 -1.92 -0.85
CA ALA A 106 28.07 -1.44 0.53
C ALA A 106 27.75 -2.52 1.59
N GLU A 107 26.95 -3.53 1.25
CA GLU A 107 26.55 -4.63 2.15
C GLU A 107 27.44 -5.88 2.06
N ALA A 108 28.41 -5.90 1.13
CA ALA A 108 29.33 -7.04 0.89
C ALA A 108 30.34 -7.31 2.04
N ARG A 109 30.20 -6.68 3.20
CA ARG A 109 31.02 -6.96 4.42
C ARG A 109 30.44 -8.04 5.33
N VAL A 110 29.34 -8.67 4.95
CA VAL A 110 28.77 -9.83 5.67
C VAL A 110 28.81 -11.04 4.72
N PRO A 111 29.44 -12.17 5.10
CA PRO A 111 29.56 -13.31 4.19
C PRO A 111 28.17 -13.89 3.85
N PRO A 112 27.97 -14.36 2.61
CA PRO A 112 26.69 -14.86 2.15
C PRO A 112 26.36 -16.18 2.85
N ARG A 113 25.20 -16.25 3.51
CA ARG A 113 24.62 -17.54 3.89
C ARG A 113 24.14 -18.22 2.60
N GLN A 114 24.74 -19.37 2.29
CA GLN A 114 24.26 -20.28 1.26
C GLN A 114 22.79 -20.62 1.52
N GLY A 115 21.96 -20.40 0.51
CA GLY A 115 20.52 -20.58 0.56
C GLY A 115 19.94 -20.23 -0.80
N GLY A 116 20.24 -21.06 -1.80
CA GLY A 116 19.54 -21.03 -3.07
C GLY A 116 18.10 -21.52 -2.84
N GLY A 117 17.14 -20.63 -3.03
CA GLY A 117 15.72 -20.96 -2.96
C GLY A 117 14.84 -19.73 -2.71
N ARG A 118 13.82 -19.56 -3.56
CA ARG A 118 12.79 -18.50 -3.64
C ARG A 118 13.19 -17.17 -4.29
N LEU A 119 13.10 -17.16 -5.62
CA LEU A 119 13.16 -15.94 -6.45
C LEU A 119 11.77 -15.33 -6.75
N ASP A 120 10.66 -15.98 -6.38
CA ASP A 120 9.30 -15.57 -6.79
C ASP A 120 8.41 -15.02 -5.66
N GLU A 121 8.88 -15.02 -4.41
CA GLU A 121 8.03 -14.69 -3.28
C GLU A 121 8.26 -13.26 -2.77
N PRO A 122 7.20 -12.47 -2.50
CA PRO A 122 7.36 -11.13 -1.94
C PRO A 122 8.07 -11.19 -0.58
N PRO A 123 8.78 -10.12 -0.15
CA PRO A 123 9.49 -10.12 1.12
C PRO A 123 8.55 -10.40 2.30
N GLN A 124 8.67 -11.62 2.87
CA GLN A 124 7.75 -12.12 3.89
C GLN A 124 8.14 -11.80 5.33
N LYS A 125 9.37 -11.33 5.59
CA LYS A 125 9.88 -11.18 6.96
C LYS A 125 9.12 -10.11 7.73
N GLY A 126 8.29 -10.55 8.67
CA GLY A 126 7.53 -9.71 9.60
C GLY A 126 6.09 -10.16 9.65
N GLU A 127 5.66 -10.60 10.84
CA GLU A 127 4.28 -10.99 11.08
C GLU A 127 3.41 -9.74 11.23
N LEU A 128 2.31 -9.70 10.48
CA LEU A 128 1.24 -8.74 10.68
C LEU A 128 0.14 -9.46 11.45
N THR A 129 -0.32 -8.85 12.53
CA THR A 129 -1.39 -9.40 13.38
C THR A 129 -2.45 -8.32 13.61
N GLY A 130 -3.62 -8.72 14.12
CA GLY A 130 -4.64 -7.79 14.57
C GLY A 130 -5.09 -6.79 13.51
N SER A 131 -5.31 -5.55 13.91
CA SER A 131 -5.78 -4.46 13.06
C SER A 131 -4.75 -4.08 12.00
N THR A 132 -3.46 -4.33 12.23
CA THR A 132 -2.42 -4.17 11.19
C THR A 132 -2.66 -5.13 10.02
N LEU A 133 -2.94 -6.41 10.31
CA LEU A 133 -3.28 -7.41 9.29
C LEU A 133 -4.63 -7.08 8.63
N GLY A 134 -5.60 -6.62 9.42
CA GLY A 134 -6.89 -6.16 8.93
C GLY A 134 -6.75 -5.04 7.91
N ALA A 135 -5.95 -4.00 8.22
CA ALA A 135 -5.72 -2.87 7.32
C ALA A 135 -4.97 -3.27 6.03
N ALA A 136 -3.97 -4.16 6.15
CA ALA A 136 -3.29 -4.72 4.99
C ALA A 136 -4.25 -5.52 4.10
N THR A 137 -5.13 -6.32 4.71
CA THR A 137 -6.13 -7.12 3.98
C THR A 137 -7.18 -6.23 3.32
N PHE A 138 -7.62 -5.17 4.01
CA PHE A 138 -8.53 -4.18 3.45
C PHE A 138 -7.96 -3.56 2.18
N LEU A 139 -6.72 -3.04 2.24
CA LEU A 139 -6.08 -2.40 1.09
C LEU A 139 -5.86 -3.39 -0.06
N LEU A 140 -5.41 -4.62 0.25
CA LEU A 140 -5.28 -5.68 -0.73
C LEU A 140 -6.59 -5.94 -1.46
N ARG A 141 -7.69 -6.13 -0.72
CA ARG A 141 -9.01 -6.43 -1.28
C ARG A 141 -9.55 -5.27 -2.09
N ALA A 142 -9.32 -4.04 -1.64
CA ALA A 142 -9.64 -2.84 -2.40
C ALA A 142 -8.89 -2.83 -3.74
N MET A 143 -7.58 -3.07 -3.75
CA MET A 143 -6.78 -3.12 -4.99
C MET A 143 -7.24 -4.23 -5.93
N VAL A 144 -7.60 -5.41 -5.41
CA VAL A 144 -8.15 -6.51 -6.21
C VAL A 144 -9.49 -6.12 -6.86
N LEU A 145 -10.37 -5.44 -6.12
CA LEU A 145 -11.67 -4.99 -6.65
C LEU A 145 -11.52 -3.82 -7.62
N ILE A 146 -10.59 -2.89 -7.39
CA ILE A 146 -10.25 -1.83 -8.34
C ILE A 146 -9.73 -2.46 -9.64
N ARG A 147 -8.82 -3.43 -9.55
CA ARG A 147 -8.26 -4.12 -10.72
C ARG A 147 -9.33 -4.88 -11.53
N SER A 148 -10.40 -5.35 -10.89
CA SER A 148 -11.40 -6.16 -11.60
C SER A 148 -12.17 -5.38 -12.66
N VAL A 149 -12.13 -4.05 -12.68
CA VAL A 149 -12.80 -3.22 -13.70
C VAL A 149 -12.28 -3.43 -15.12
N GLY A 150 -11.09 -4.02 -15.29
CA GLY A 150 -10.61 -4.48 -16.60
C GLY A 150 -11.49 -5.58 -17.21
N HIS A 151 -12.36 -6.22 -16.41
CA HIS A 151 -13.36 -7.16 -16.89
C HIS A 151 -14.68 -6.41 -17.14
N SER A 152 -15.21 -6.52 -18.36
CA SER A 152 -16.41 -5.78 -18.80
C SER A 152 -17.63 -5.93 -17.89
N GLN A 153 -17.79 -7.08 -17.23
CA GLN A 153 -18.90 -7.35 -16.30
C GLN A 153 -18.77 -6.63 -14.95
N GLU A 154 -17.56 -6.23 -14.55
CA GLU A 154 -17.27 -5.64 -13.24
C GLU A 154 -17.08 -4.12 -13.30
N ALA A 155 -16.81 -3.55 -14.49
CA ALA A 155 -16.61 -2.11 -14.67
C ALA A 155 -17.76 -1.24 -14.13
N ALA A 156 -19.01 -1.69 -14.30
CA ALA A 156 -20.19 -0.98 -13.81
C ALA A 156 -20.50 -1.25 -12.32
N ARG A 157 -19.86 -2.24 -11.70
CA ARG A 157 -20.17 -2.71 -10.33
C ARG A 157 -19.23 -2.15 -9.28
N VAL A 158 -18.02 -1.76 -9.68
CA VAL A 158 -16.99 -1.26 -8.76
C VAL A 158 -17.11 0.26 -8.64
N PRO A 159 -17.44 0.81 -7.45
CA PRO A 159 -17.51 2.25 -7.23
C PRO A 159 -16.09 2.82 -7.09
N LEU A 160 -15.37 2.96 -8.21
CA LEU A 160 -13.98 3.42 -8.24
C LEU A 160 -13.80 4.76 -7.52
N ALA A 161 -14.72 5.71 -7.71
CA ALA A 161 -14.69 7.00 -7.02
C ALA A 161 -14.72 6.85 -5.49
N ALA A 162 -15.54 5.92 -4.96
CA ALA A 162 -15.63 5.66 -3.53
C ALA A 162 -14.34 5.03 -2.99
N TYR A 163 -13.72 4.10 -3.73
CA TYR A 163 -12.41 3.54 -3.37
C TYR A 163 -11.31 4.59 -3.36
N CYS A 164 -11.25 5.46 -4.37
CA CYS A 164 -10.26 6.52 -4.45
C CYS A 164 -10.44 7.56 -3.33
N ARG A 165 -11.69 7.92 -2.99
CA ARG A 165 -11.97 8.77 -1.82
C ARG A 165 -11.54 8.10 -0.52
N ALA A 166 -11.91 6.83 -0.33
CA ALA A 166 -11.58 6.08 0.87
C ALA A 166 -10.07 6.03 1.11
N LEU A 167 -9.30 5.71 0.09
CA LEU A 167 -7.86 5.45 0.21
C LEU A 167 -6.96 6.68 -0.01
N ARG A 168 -7.52 7.86 -0.25
CA ARG A 168 -6.73 9.09 -0.47
C ARG A 168 -5.70 9.30 0.65
N GLY A 169 -4.42 9.36 0.34
CA GLY A 169 -3.36 9.53 1.34
C GLY A 169 -3.03 8.28 2.16
N ALA A 170 -3.51 7.10 1.76
CA ALA A 170 -3.29 5.84 2.47
C ALA A 170 -1.82 5.54 2.71
N GLY A 171 -0.91 5.91 1.79
CA GLY A 171 0.52 5.75 1.96
C GLY A 171 1.01 6.45 3.21
N GLN A 172 0.77 7.77 3.30
CA GLN A 172 1.13 8.56 4.46
C GLN A 172 0.42 8.10 5.76
N ASP A 173 -0.86 7.74 5.68
CA ASP A 173 -1.63 7.27 6.83
C ASP A 173 -1.05 5.96 7.41
N ILE A 174 -0.68 5.00 6.53
CA ILE A 174 -0.07 3.73 6.91
C ILE A 174 1.29 3.95 7.58
N LEU A 175 2.13 4.84 7.03
CA LEU A 175 3.42 5.15 7.63
C LEU A 175 3.25 5.79 9.02
N SER A 176 2.28 6.70 9.16
CA SER A 176 1.97 7.38 10.41
C SER A 176 1.46 6.40 11.48
N ALA A 177 0.55 5.49 11.12
CA ALA A 177 0.05 4.44 12.01
C ALA A 177 1.15 3.43 12.38
N GLY A 178 1.95 2.99 11.41
CA GLY A 178 3.06 2.05 11.62
C GLY A 178 4.18 2.63 12.51
N ALA A 179 4.34 3.95 12.50
CA ALA A 179 5.30 4.65 13.34
C ALA A 179 4.96 4.61 14.84
N ARG A 180 3.69 4.41 15.19
CA ARG A 180 3.24 4.37 16.59
C ARG A 180 3.86 3.20 17.37
N PRO A 181 4.02 3.36 18.71
CA PRO A 181 4.39 2.27 19.61
C PRO A 181 3.44 1.08 19.49
N ARG A 182 3.94 -0.14 19.73
CA ARG A 182 3.17 -1.39 19.52
C ARG A 182 1.77 -1.38 20.17
N ARG A 183 1.66 -0.83 21.39
CA ARG A 183 0.36 -0.73 22.10
C ARG A 183 -0.65 0.19 21.40
N GLN A 184 -0.18 1.28 20.79
CA GLN A 184 -1.04 2.27 20.12
C GLN A 184 -1.27 1.95 18.64
N ARG A 185 -0.43 1.08 18.06
CA ARG A 185 -0.47 0.73 16.64
C ARG A 185 -1.75 0.01 16.25
N GLU A 186 -2.24 -0.90 17.09
CA GLU A 186 -3.49 -1.61 16.83
C GLU A 186 -4.67 -0.64 16.75
N THR A 187 -4.80 0.24 17.75
CA THR A 187 -5.80 1.32 17.75
C THR A 187 -5.65 2.22 16.53
N ALA A 188 -4.43 2.64 16.17
CA ALA A 188 -4.19 3.50 15.02
C ALA A 188 -4.62 2.84 13.69
N PHE A 189 -4.35 1.55 13.49
CA PHE A 189 -4.81 0.84 12.29
C PHE A 189 -6.32 0.57 12.32
N ARG A 190 -6.93 0.30 13.48
CA ARG A 190 -8.40 0.21 13.60
C ARG A 190 -9.06 1.54 13.20
N SER A 191 -8.58 2.65 13.75
CA SER A 191 -9.07 3.99 13.40
C SER A 191 -8.85 4.32 11.93
N LEU A 192 -7.73 3.86 11.33
CA LEU A 192 -7.47 4.04 9.90
C LEU A 192 -8.50 3.31 9.03
N ILE A 193 -8.83 2.05 9.36
CA ILE A 193 -9.89 1.30 8.65
C ILE A 193 -11.23 2.03 8.79
N ALA A 194 -11.58 2.51 9.99
CA ALA A 194 -12.80 3.29 10.21
C ALA A 194 -12.83 4.54 9.32
N ALA A 195 -11.71 5.27 9.25
CA ALA A 195 -11.58 6.46 8.41
C ALA A 195 -11.72 6.15 6.91
N TRP A 196 -11.19 5.02 6.44
CA TRP A 196 -11.37 4.57 5.05
C TRP A 196 -12.84 4.24 4.76
N LEU A 197 -13.52 3.54 5.66
CA LEU A 197 -14.94 3.22 5.50
C LEU A 197 -15.80 4.49 5.45
N ARG A 198 -15.60 5.43 6.39
CA ARG A 198 -16.32 6.72 6.42
C ARG A 198 -16.10 7.53 5.15
N ARG A 199 -14.84 7.67 4.70
CA ARG A 199 -14.50 8.42 3.47
C ARG A 199 -15.04 7.77 2.20
N GLY A 200 -15.16 6.45 2.18
CA GLY A 200 -15.80 5.73 1.09
C GLY A 200 -17.30 6.01 1.02
N GLY A 201 -17.94 6.17 2.17
CA GLY A 201 -19.36 6.48 2.29
C GLY A 201 -20.27 5.29 1.98
N PRO A 202 -21.58 5.53 1.76
CA PRO A 202 -22.57 4.48 1.54
C PRO A 202 -22.27 3.61 0.31
N ASP A 203 -21.58 4.16 -0.69
CA ASP A 203 -21.19 3.45 -1.91
C ASP A 203 -20.34 2.19 -1.65
N LEU A 204 -19.55 2.17 -0.57
CA LEU A 204 -18.73 1.00 -0.21
C LEU A 204 -19.47 -0.06 0.60
N VAL A 205 -20.67 0.22 1.12
CA VAL A 205 -21.38 -0.69 2.06
C VAL A 205 -21.58 -2.08 1.47
N ARG A 206 -21.90 -2.18 0.18
CA ARG A 206 -22.07 -3.46 -0.53
C ARG A 206 -20.79 -4.30 -0.57
N HIS A 207 -19.62 -3.69 -0.39
CA HIS A 207 -18.32 -4.33 -0.43
C HIS A 207 -17.70 -4.58 0.94
N TRP A 208 -18.31 -4.10 2.04
CA TRP A 208 -17.75 -4.25 3.39
C TRP A 208 -17.47 -5.71 3.77
N ASN A 209 -18.35 -6.66 3.40
CA ASN A 209 -18.13 -8.08 3.67
C ASN A 209 -16.86 -8.64 3.00
N ARG A 210 -16.45 -8.08 1.85
CA ARG A 210 -15.22 -8.46 1.14
C ARG A 210 -14.00 -7.72 1.69
N LEU A 211 -14.17 -6.45 2.09
CA LEU A 211 -13.10 -5.58 2.56
C LEU A 211 -12.69 -5.86 4.00
N LEU A 212 -13.63 -6.26 4.86
CA LEU A 212 -13.40 -6.46 6.28
C LEU A 212 -13.03 -7.92 6.63
N VAL A 213 -12.71 -8.73 5.63
CA VAL A 213 -12.15 -10.07 5.86
C VAL A 213 -10.86 -9.94 6.66
N ASN A 214 -10.74 -10.70 7.75
CA ASN A 214 -9.61 -10.67 8.69
C ASN A 214 -9.41 -9.33 9.42
N VAL A 215 -10.40 -8.41 9.38
CA VAL A 215 -10.39 -7.23 10.26
C VAL A 215 -10.94 -7.65 11.62
N PRO A 216 -10.16 -7.47 12.71
CA PRO A 216 -10.67 -7.72 14.05
C PRO A 216 -11.90 -6.87 14.34
N ASP A 217 -12.89 -7.47 15.02
CA ASP A 217 -14.13 -6.80 15.42
C ASP A 217 -14.88 -6.15 14.23
N ALA A 218 -14.73 -6.69 13.02
CA ALA A 218 -15.30 -6.13 11.79
C ALA A 218 -16.79 -5.77 11.90
N ARG A 219 -17.58 -6.57 12.63
CA ARG A 219 -19.01 -6.32 12.85
C ARG A 219 -19.28 -5.09 13.71
N GLU A 220 -18.47 -4.90 14.74
CA GLU A 220 -18.57 -3.74 15.63
C GLU A 220 -18.14 -2.48 14.88
N LEU A 221 -16.98 -2.52 14.23
CA LEU A 221 -16.46 -1.43 13.42
C LEU A 221 -17.44 -1.01 12.32
N ALA A 222 -18.04 -1.98 11.62
CA ALA A 222 -19.04 -1.71 10.59
C ALA A 222 -20.32 -1.07 11.18
N ARG A 223 -20.73 -1.46 12.38
CA ARG A 223 -21.90 -0.87 13.05
C ARG A 223 -21.61 0.58 13.41
N GLU A 224 -20.50 0.83 14.11
CA GLU A 224 -20.06 2.19 14.49
C GLU A 224 -20.03 3.13 13.28
N VAL A 225 -19.41 2.71 12.17
CA VAL A 225 -19.34 3.54 10.97
C VAL A 225 -20.68 3.70 10.27
N ARG A 226 -21.58 2.71 10.35
CA ARG A 226 -22.91 2.81 9.73
C ARG A 226 -23.80 3.80 10.47
N ASP A 227 -23.74 3.78 11.80
CA ASP A 227 -24.50 4.69 12.65
C ASP A 227 -24.06 6.14 12.35
N ASP A 228 -22.75 6.40 12.28
CA ASP A 228 -22.19 7.71 11.86
C ASP A 228 -22.68 8.16 10.47
N LEU A 229 -22.78 7.23 9.51
CA LEU A 229 -23.23 7.53 8.14
C LEU A 229 -24.74 7.78 8.04
N SER A 230 -25.52 7.38 9.05
CA SER A 230 -26.97 7.59 9.08
C SER A 230 -27.39 8.92 9.72
N GLU A 231 -26.47 9.59 10.41
CA GLU A 231 -26.68 10.88 11.07
C GLU A 231 -26.26 12.09 10.20
N THR A 232 -25.70 11.85 9.01
CA THR A 232 -25.23 12.89 8.06
C THR A 232 -26.18 13.05 6.87
#